data_AF-A0A1B7V5Z1-F1
#
_entry.id   AF-A0A1B7V5Z1-F1
#
_cell.length_a   1.000
_cell.length_b   1.000
_cell.length_c   1.000
_cell.angle_alpha   90.00
_cell.angle_beta   90.00
_cell.angle_gamma   90.00
#
_symmetry.space_group_name_H-M   'P 1'
#
loop_
_entity.id
_entity.type
_entity.pdbx_description
1 polymer ?
#
loop_
_entity_poly.entity_id
_entity_poly.type
_entity_poly.pdbx_seq_one_letter_code
_entity_poly.pdbx_strand_id
1 'polypeptide(L)'
;MLRDGLHPGEICLQSCYRFVDGKITTVLRNYKDGYGLIYSNNIAPGMSGGSVLNQDGVLVGINGRASTNSEKGTTSFAAIPINEYKKYQVQTGGL
;
A
#
# COMPACT_ATOMS: atom_id res chain seq x y z
N MET A 1 19.83 -4.38 -25.49
CA MET A 1 19.91 -5.43 -24.46
C MET A 1 19.26 -4.85 -23.21
N LEU A 2 18.14 -5.43 -22.79
CA LEU A 2 17.34 -4.95 -21.66
C LEU A 2 18.14 -5.23 -20.37
N ARG A 3 18.53 -4.18 -19.64
CA ARG A 3 19.23 -4.33 -18.35
C ARG A 3 18.20 -4.73 -17.30
N ASP A 4 18.58 -5.72 -16.51
CA ASP A 4 17.78 -6.39 -15.51
C ASP A 4 17.04 -5.42 -14.60
N GLY A 5 15.79 -5.77 -14.29
CA GLY A 5 14.91 -4.96 -13.46
C GLY A 5 15.52 -4.62 -12.09
N LEU A 6 15.09 -3.47 -11.55
CA LEU A 6 15.48 -2.99 -10.22
C LEU A 6 15.44 -4.10 -9.17
N HIS A 7 16.57 -4.32 -8.51
CA HIS A 7 16.68 -5.32 -7.45
C HIS A 7 15.92 -4.83 -6.20
N PRO A 8 15.27 -5.72 -5.41
CA PRO A 8 14.66 -5.34 -4.15
C PRO A 8 15.70 -4.83 -3.15
N GLY A 9 15.95 -3.51 -3.14
CA GLY A 9 16.93 -2.88 -2.26
C GLY A 9 17.66 -1.67 -2.86
N GLU A 10 17.62 -1.48 -4.18
CA GLU A 10 18.14 -0.24 -4.79
C GLU A 10 17.22 0.94 -4.47
N ILE A 11 17.75 1.89 -3.69
CA ILE A 11 17.15 3.20 -3.50
C ILE A 11 17.29 3.94 -4.82
N CYS A 12 16.16 4.25 -5.47
CA CYS A 12 16.17 5.10 -6.64
C CYS A 12 16.74 6.48 -6.28
N LEU A 13 17.93 6.76 -6.80
CA LEU A 13 18.63 8.04 -6.61
C LEU A 13 17.97 9.20 -7.38
N GLN A 14 16.91 8.92 -8.17
CA GLN A 14 16.03 9.88 -8.84
C GLN A 14 14.56 9.47 -8.68
N SER A 15 13.63 10.40 -8.92
CA SER A 15 12.18 10.16 -8.89
C SER A 15 11.77 9.02 -9.83
N CYS A 16 11.71 7.79 -9.32
CA CYS A 16 11.34 6.61 -10.10
C CYS A 16 10.04 6.02 -9.56
N TYR A 17 9.22 5.49 -10.48
CA TYR A 17 8.06 4.70 -10.11
C TYR A 17 8.44 3.23 -10.14
N ARG A 18 8.23 2.54 -9.01
CA ARG A 18 8.35 1.09 -8.92
C ARG A 18 6.95 0.49 -8.89
N PHE A 19 6.57 -0.16 -9.98
CA PHE A 19 5.36 -0.96 -10.05
C PHE A 19 5.70 -2.40 -9.67
N VAL A 20 4.95 -2.96 -8.74
CA VAL A 20 5.15 -4.33 -8.26
C VAL A 20 3.80 -5.03 -8.29
N ASP A 21 3.74 -6.17 -8.98
CA ASP A 21 2.53 -6.96 -9.01
C ASP A 21 2.21 -7.53 -7.63
N GLY A 22 0.91 -7.61 -7.36
CA GLY A 22 0.39 -7.88 -6.04
C GLY A 22 -0.98 -8.50 -6.04
N LYS A 23 -1.31 -9.13 -4.92
CA LYS A 23 -2.68 -9.60 -4.64
C LYS A 23 -3.16 -8.95 -3.36
N ILE A 24 -4.38 -8.45 -3.38
CA ILE A 24 -5.14 -8.21 -2.16
C ILE A 24 -5.40 -9.59 -1.56
N THR A 25 -4.86 -9.83 -0.37
CA THR A 25 -5.01 -11.11 0.33
C THR A 25 -6.23 -11.09 1.24
N THR A 26 -6.55 -9.93 1.81
CA THR A 26 -7.69 -9.76 2.72
C THR A 26 -8.27 -8.35 2.63
N VAL A 27 -9.60 -8.26 2.64
CA VAL A 27 -10.34 -7.01 2.91
C VAL A 27 -11.09 -7.15 4.23
N LEU A 28 -10.66 -6.42 5.25
CA LEU A 28 -11.27 -6.46 6.58
C LEU A 28 -12.54 -5.61 6.59
N ARG A 29 -13.60 -6.12 7.23
CA ARG A 29 -14.82 -5.35 7.52
C ARG A 29 -14.68 -4.48 8.77
N ASN A 30 -13.99 -5.01 9.77
CA ASN A 30 -13.65 -4.32 11.00
C ASN A 30 -12.13 -4.21 11.08
N TYR A 31 -11.60 -3.00 11.01
CA TYR A 31 -10.17 -2.72 11.05
C TYR A 31 -9.83 -1.68 12.10
N LYS A 32 -8.61 -1.79 12.64
CA LYS A 32 -8.05 -0.85 13.59
C LYS A 32 -7.32 0.28 12.84
N ASP A 33 -7.52 1.51 13.30
CA ASP A 33 -6.85 2.72 12.78
C ASP A 33 -7.00 2.96 11.26
N GLY A 34 -8.07 2.44 10.64
CA GLY A 34 -8.35 2.60 9.20
C GLY A 34 -7.70 1.59 8.26
N TYR A 35 -6.85 0.68 8.77
CA TYR A 35 -6.08 -0.27 7.95
C TYR A 35 -6.89 -1.53 7.60
N GLY A 36 -7.65 -1.46 6.51
CA GLY A 36 -8.58 -2.50 6.10
C GLY A 36 -8.17 -3.35 4.89
N LEU A 37 -7.16 -2.94 4.12
CA LEU A 37 -6.76 -3.64 2.89
C LEU A 37 -5.39 -4.30 3.09
N ILE A 38 -5.33 -5.63 3.11
CA ILE A 38 -4.10 -6.41 3.27
C ILE A 38 -3.66 -6.95 1.91
N TYR A 39 -2.37 -6.85 1.59
CA TYR A 39 -1.82 -7.26 0.30
C TYR A 39 -0.43 -7.87 0.41
N SER A 40 0.00 -8.54 -0.66
CA SER A 40 1.23 -9.34 -0.70
C SER A 40 2.52 -8.55 -0.89
N ASN A 41 2.44 -7.30 -1.31
CA ASN A 41 3.62 -6.55 -1.74
C ASN A 41 4.43 -6.10 -0.54
N ASN A 42 5.74 -6.36 -0.60
CA ASN A 42 6.67 -5.80 0.36
C ASN A 42 6.69 -4.27 0.23
N ILE A 43 6.46 -3.58 1.35
CA ILE A 43 6.66 -2.12 1.43
C ILE A 43 7.98 -1.83 2.13
N ALA A 44 8.65 -0.76 1.69
CA ALA A 44 9.88 -0.25 2.27
C ALA A 44 9.60 1.03 3.09
N PRO A 45 10.49 1.41 4.02
CA PRO A 45 10.45 2.73 4.64
C PRO A 45 10.33 3.84 3.58
N GLY A 46 9.47 4.84 3.84
CA GLY A 46 9.19 5.93 2.91
C GLY A 46 8.05 5.67 1.91
N MET A 47 7.49 4.46 1.85
CA MET A 47 6.31 4.17 1.01
C MET A 47 4.96 4.53 1.66
N SER A 48 4.94 4.88 2.94
CA SER A 48 3.71 5.32 3.65
C SER A 48 3.11 6.56 2.97
N GLY A 49 1.79 6.56 2.79
CA GLY A 49 1.06 7.61 2.06
C GLY A 49 1.01 7.42 0.55
N GLY A 50 1.83 6.50 -0.02
CA GLY A 50 1.82 6.21 -1.46
C GLY A 50 0.55 5.52 -1.94
N SER A 51 0.26 5.61 -3.24
CA SER A 51 -0.92 5.01 -3.86
C SER A 51 -0.81 3.49 -3.96
N VAL A 52 -1.93 2.81 -3.68
CA VAL A 52 -2.19 1.43 -4.11
C VAL A 52 -3.13 1.51 -5.30
N LEU A 53 -2.66 1.07 -6.46
CA LEU A 53 -3.41 1.10 -7.71
C LEU A 53 -3.84 -0.31 -8.12
N ASN A 54 -5.03 -0.45 -8.72
CA ASN A 54 -5.39 -1.67 -9.43
C ASN A 54 -4.74 -1.71 -10.84
N GLN A 55 -5.03 -2.77 -11.60
CA GLN A 55 -4.47 -2.97 -12.95
C GLN A 55 -4.89 -1.89 -13.96
N ASP A 56 -5.99 -1.18 -13.70
CA ASP A 56 -6.49 -0.08 -14.54
C ASP A 56 -5.93 1.29 -14.11
N GLY A 57 -5.02 1.33 -13.13
CA GLY A 57 -4.48 2.58 -12.58
C GLY A 57 -5.42 3.31 -11.62
N VAL A 58 -6.49 2.66 -11.15
CA VAL A 58 -7.45 3.23 -10.20
C VAL A 58 -6.91 3.14 -8.78
N LEU A 59 -6.97 4.26 -8.04
CA LEU A 59 -6.62 4.33 -6.63
C LEU A 59 -7.59 3.50 -5.78
N VAL A 60 -7.11 2.41 -5.19
CA VAL A 60 -7.90 1.51 -4.33
C VAL A 60 -7.50 1.56 -2.86
N GLY A 61 -6.35 2.15 -2.52
CA GLY A 61 -5.93 2.36 -1.15
C GLY A 61 -4.71 3.25 -1.00
N ILE A 62 -4.38 3.57 0.25
CA ILE A 62 -3.23 4.38 0.65
C ILE A 62 -2.30 3.51 1.48
N ASN A 63 -1.06 3.32 1.04
CA ASN A 63 -0.04 2.53 1.73
C ASN A 63 0.19 3.08 3.14
N GLY A 64 0.44 2.20 4.12
CA GLY A 64 0.88 2.72 5.42
C GLY A 64 1.61 1.78 6.34
N ARG A 65 1.12 0.55 6.59
CA ARG A 65 1.66 -0.27 7.68
C ARG A 65 2.20 -1.62 7.23
N ALA A 66 3.31 -2.02 7.85
CA ALA A 66 3.79 -3.39 7.89
C ALA A 66 3.63 -3.90 9.32
N SER A 67 3.10 -5.11 9.48
CA SER A 67 2.95 -5.79 10.77
C SER A 67 3.63 -7.14 10.70
N THR A 68 4.67 -7.33 11.50
CA THR A 68 5.41 -8.59 11.58
C THR A 68 4.84 -9.42 12.72
N ASN A 69 4.40 -10.64 12.40
CA ASN A 69 4.14 -11.66 13.38
C ASN A 69 5.39 -12.54 13.52
N SER A 70 6.17 -12.30 14.57
CA SER A 70 7.43 -13.00 14.82
C SER A 70 7.25 -14.49 15.11
N GLU A 71 6.09 -14.91 15.63
CA GLU A 71 5.80 -16.32 15.91
C GLU A 71 5.57 -17.12 14.62
N LYS A 72 4.98 -16.48 13.60
CA LYS A 72 4.70 -17.10 12.29
C LYS A 72 5.76 -16.79 11.24
N GLY A 73 6.71 -15.90 11.53
CA GLY A 73 7.70 -15.44 10.56
C GLY A 73 7.08 -14.70 9.37
N THR A 74 5.88 -14.14 9.52
CA THR A 74 5.13 -13.50 8.43
C THR A 74 5.00 -12.00 8.65
N THR A 75 5.26 -11.21 7.60
CA THR A 75 4.92 -9.79 7.56
C THR A 75 3.67 -9.58 6.73
N SER A 76 2.68 -8.90 7.29
CA SER A 76 1.48 -8.46 6.57
C SER A 76 1.58 -6.97 6.27
N PHE A 77 1.23 -6.58 5.04
CA PHE A 77 1.22 -5.20 4.60
C PHE A 77 -0.21 -4.71 4.47
N ALA A 78 -0.48 -3.52 5.02
CA ALA A 78 -1.82 -2.97 5.14
C ALA A 78 -1.89 -1.53 4.61
N ALA A 79 -2.98 -1.27 3.90
CA ALA A 79 -3.36 0.03 3.38
C ALA A 79 -4.72 0.46 3.94
N ILE A 80 -4.95 1.77 3.94
CA ILE A 80 -6.26 2.36 4.17
C ILE A 80 -7.07 2.20 2.88
N PRO A 81 -8.22 1.51 2.87
CA PRO A 81 -9.07 1.40 1.69
C PRO A 81 -9.50 2.79 1.21
N ILE A 82 -9.54 3.03 -0.10
CA ILE A 82 -9.88 4.36 -0.61
C ILE A 82 -11.28 4.83 -0.17
N ASN A 83 -12.21 3.89 0.00
CA ASN A 83 -13.56 4.19 0.49
C ASN A 83 -13.58 4.56 1.98
N GLU A 84 -12.61 4.12 2.77
CA GLU A 84 -12.44 4.60 4.15
C GLU A 84 -11.97 6.05 4.15
N TYR A 85 -10.94 6.38 3.38
CA TYR A 85 -10.45 7.75 3.23
C TYR A 85 -11.55 8.71 2.74
N LYS A 86 -12.35 8.31 1.75
CA LYS A 86 -13.44 9.13 1.20
C LYS A 86 -14.50 9.54 2.24
N LYS A 87 -14.71 8.78 3.32
CA LYS A 87 -15.63 9.18 4.39
C LYS A 87 -15.24 10.51 5.03
N TYR A 88 -13.94 10.81 5.07
CA TYR A 88 -13.39 12.02 5.67
C TYR A 88 -13.31 13.21 4.70
N GLN A 89 -13.40 12.97 3.39
CA GLN A 89 -13.41 14.03 2.37
C GLN A 89 -14.76 14.77 2.30
N VAL A 90 -15.84 14.14 2.75
CA VAL A 90 -17.18 14.76 2.73
C VAL A 90 -17.34 15.81 3.84
N GLN A 91 -16.46 15.83 4.84
CA GLN A 91 -16.56 16.76 5.98
C GLN A 91 -15.91 18.14 5.74
N THR A 92 -15.16 18.33 4.65
CA THR A 92 -14.44 19.60 4.38
C THR A 92 -15.19 20.58 3.46
N GLY A 93 -16.47 20.32 3.12
CA GLY A 93 -17.30 21.24 2.32
C GLY A 93 -17.81 22.50 3.05
N GLY A 94 -17.19 22.89 4.16
CA GLY A 94 -17.68 23.95 5.05
C GLY A 94 -16.59 24.81 5.70
N LEU A 95 -15.47 25.02 5.01
CA LEU A 95 -14.46 26.03 5.35
C LEU A 95 -14.30 27.02 4.20
#